data_AF-D2I6D6-F1
#
_entry.id   AF-D2I6D6-F1
#
_cell.length_a   1.000
_cell.length_b   1.000
_cell.length_c   1.000
_cell.angle_alpha   90.00
_cell.angle_beta   90.00
_cell.angle_gamma   90.00
#
_symmetry.space_group_name_H-M   'P 1'
#
loop_
_entity.id
_entity.type
_entity.pdbx_description
1 polymer ?
#
loop_
_entity_poly.entity_id
_entity_poly.type
_entity_poly.pdbx_seq_one_letter_code
_entity_poly.pdbx_strand_id
1 'polypeptide(L)'
;MERKVSRICLVSEPDIIHFLQVAWEKTLGSGFVITLTDGQSAWTGTVSESEISREADDMALEKEKYVDELRKALISGGGPADAYKFDFSRESCNFSFEKNLKDVS
;
A
#
# COMPACT_ATOMS: atom_id res chain seq x y z
N MET A 1 18.46 -4.91 1.00
CA MET A 1 17.16 -5.48 1.38
C MET A 1 16.69 -5.00 2.74
N GLU A 2 15.65 -4.18 2.76
CA GLU A 2 14.87 -3.77 3.93
C GLU A 2 13.44 -4.32 3.84
N ARG A 3 12.77 -4.47 4.99
CA ARG A 3 11.36 -4.86 5.05
C ARG A 3 10.61 -4.21 6.20
N LYS A 4 9.31 -4.01 6.03
CA LYS A 4 8.38 -3.55 7.06
C LYS A 4 7.15 -4.45 7.08
N VAL A 5 6.67 -4.76 8.29
CA VAL A 5 5.36 -5.37 8.51
C VAL A 5 4.49 -4.38 9.26
N SER A 6 3.26 -4.22 8.78
CA SER A 6 2.25 -3.32 9.31
C SER A 6 0.93 -4.08 9.45
N ARG A 7 0.15 -3.73 10.48
CA ARG A 7 -1.24 -4.21 10.61
C ARG A 7 -2.13 -3.26 9.81
N ILE A 8 -3.06 -3.82 9.04
CA ILE A 8 -4.08 -3.06 8.31
C ILE A 8 -5.46 -3.68 8.54
N CYS A 9 -6.50 -2.86 8.35
CA CYS A 9 -7.87 -3.33 8.27
C CYS A 9 -8.36 -3.12 6.83
N LEU A 10 -8.89 -4.17 6.22
CA LEU A 10 -9.48 -4.09 4.89
C LEU A 10 -10.93 -3.64 5.00
N VAL A 11 -11.40 -2.84 4.04
CA VAL A 11 -12.81 -2.40 3.99
C VAL A 11 -13.75 -3.59 3.80
N SER A 12 -13.34 -4.58 3.00
CA SER A 12 -14.11 -5.81 2.75
C SER A 12 -14.24 -6.73 3.97
N GLU A 13 -13.30 -6.66 4.91
CA GLU A 13 -13.21 -7.56 6.06
C GLU A 13 -12.75 -6.80 7.33
N PRO A 14 -13.58 -5.90 7.88
CA PRO A 14 -13.18 -5.00 8.97
C PRO A 14 -12.90 -5.71 10.30
N ASP A 15 -13.48 -6.90 10.50
CA ASP A 15 -13.34 -7.69 11.74
C ASP A 15 -12.08 -8.57 11.75
N ILE A 16 -11.35 -8.65 10.63
CA ILE A 16 -10.16 -9.49 10.47
C ILE A 16 -8.92 -8.59 10.38
N ILE A 17 -7.99 -8.81 11.30
CA ILE A 17 -6.69 -8.12 11.27
C ILE A 17 -5.83 -8.76 10.18
N HIS A 18 -5.49 -7.97 9.17
CA HIS A 18 -4.56 -8.37 8.12
C HIS A 18 -3.16 -7.81 8.40
N PHE A 19 -2.15 -8.52 7.91
CA PHE A 19 -0.77 -8.07 7.94
C PHE A 19 -0.28 -7.79 6.52
N LEU A 20 0.30 -6.60 6.35
CA LEU A 20 0.92 -6.17 5.12
C LEU A 20 2.43 -6.12 5.32
N GLN A 21 3.16 -6.94 4.58
CA GLN A 21 4.61 -6.90 4.49
C GLN A 21 5.04 -6.21 3.20
N VAL A 22 5.94 -5.24 3.29
CA VAL A 22 6.56 -4.59 2.12
C VAL A 22 8.08 -4.76 2.24
N ALA A 23 8.71 -5.23 1.17
CA ALA A 23 10.16 -5.44 1.09
C ALA A 23 10.74 -4.76 -0.15
N TRP A 24 11.88 -4.07 0.01
CA TRP A 24 12.55 -3.34 -1.07
C TRP A 24 14.07 -3.46 -0.93
N GLU A 25 14.82 -3.19 -2.01
CA GLU A 25 16.28 -3.35 -2.00
C GLU A 25 17.03 -2.11 -1.53
N LYS A 26 16.83 -0.98 -2.23
CA LYS A 26 17.52 0.30 -2.00
C LYS A 26 16.55 1.38 -1.52
N THR A 27 15.57 1.69 -2.36
CA THR A 27 14.50 2.65 -2.06
C THR A 27 13.17 2.05 -2.50
N LEU A 28 12.08 2.53 -1.90
CA LEU A 28 10.74 2.10 -2.29
C LEU A 28 10.43 2.46 -3.76
N GLY A 29 10.97 3.58 -4.24
CA GLY A 29 10.78 4.04 -5.62
C GLY A 29 11.47 3.19 -6.69
N SER A 30 12.43 2.33 -6.32
CA SER A 30 13.06 1.37 -7.23
C SER A 30 12.24 0.08 -7.40
N GLY A 31 11.07 -0.01 -6.78
CA GLY A 31 10.22 -1.19 -6.76
C GLY A 31 10.28 -1.95 -5.44
N PHE A 32 9.25 -2.77 -5.22
CA PHE A 32 9.06 -3.51 -3.98
C PHE A 32 8.23 -4.78 -4.20
N VAL A 33 8.36 -5.72 -3.26
CA VAL A 33 7.48 -6.87 -3.11
C VAL A 33 6.52 -6.57 -1.96
N ILE A 34 5.24 -6.81 -2.20
CA ILE A 34 4.17 -6.62 -1.22
C ILE A 34 3.48 -7.96 -0.96
N THR A 35 3.28 -8.29 0.31
CA THR A 35 2.59 -9.51 0.73
C THR A 35 1.49 -9.17 1.72
N LEU A 36 0.26 -9.56 1.40
CA LEU A 36 -0.90 -9.48 2.27
C LEU A 36 -1.20 -10.86 2.85
N THR A 37 -1.52 -10.95 4.14
CA THR A 37 -1.93 -12.21 4.78
C THR A 37 -2.98 -11.98 5.88
N ASP A 38 -3.90 -12.93 6.00
CA ASP A 38 -4.88 -13.06 7.08
C ASP A 38 -4.42 -14.06 8.17
N GLY A 39 -3.19 -14.56 8.08
CA GLY A 39 -2.63 -15.58 8.97
C GLY A 39 -2.89 -17.03 8.53
N GLN A 40 -3.74 -17.24 7.53
CA GLN A 40 -4.01 -18.56 6.94
C GLN A 40 -3.53 -18.65 5.49
N SER A 41 -3.83 -17.63 4.69
CA SER A 41 -3.45 -17.50 3.28
C SER A 41 -2.54 -16.28 3.09
N ALA A 42 -1.81 -16.27 1.97
CA ALA A 42 -0.94 -15.14 1.62
C ALA A 42 -0.99 -14.85 0.11
N TRP A 43 -1.05 -13.56 -0.22
CA TRP A 43 -1.02 -13.05 -1.59
C TRP A 43 0.18 -12.15 -1.74
N THR A 44 0.99 -12.39 -2.77
CA THR A 44 2.22 -11.62 -3.02
C THR A 44 2.20 -11.01 -4.41
N GLY A 45 2.49 -9.72 -4.47
CA GLY A 45 2.65 -8.95 -5.70
C GLY A 45 4.05 -8.33 -5.76
N THR A 46 4.51 -8.05 -6.97
CA THR A 46 5.74 -7.28 -7.22
C THR A 46 5.36 -6.02 -7.97
N VAL A 47 5.88 -4.88 -7.53
CA VAL A 47 5.71 -3.58 -8.18
C VAL A 47 7.09 -3.10 -8.62
N SER A 48 7.23 -2.84 -9.91
CA SER A 48 8.45 -2.35 -10.53
C SER A 48 8.57 -0.82 -10.44
N GLU A 49 9.80 -0.31 -10.60
CA GLU A 49 10.05 1.13 -10.71
C GLU A 49 9.25 1.78 -11.85
N SER A 50 9.11 1.10 -12.98
CA SER A 50 8.33 1.58 -14.12
C SER A 50 6.85 1.74 -13.81
N GLU A 51 6.28 0.81 -13.03
CA GLU A 51 4.86 0.90 -12.63
C GLU A 51 4.64 2.03 -11.63
N ILE A 52 5.57 2.24 -10.69
CA ILE A 52 5.52 3.38 -9.76
C ILE A 52 5.58 4.70 -10.52
N SER A 53 6.48 4.79 -11.51
CA SER A 53 6.65 6.01 -12.31
C SER A 53 5.40 6.28 -13.16
N ARG A 54 4.86 5.25 -13.80
CA ARG A 54 3.62 5.35 -14.59
C ARG A 54 2.44 5.80 -13.74
N GLU A 55 2.24 5.21 -12.56
CA GLU A 55 1.13 5.57 -11.68
C GLU A 55 1.26 7.03 -11.18
N ALA A 56 2.48 7.47 -10.86
CA ALA A 56 2.72 8.87 -10.50
C ALA A 56 2.35 9.83 -11.65
N ASP A 57 2.72 9.49 -12.88
CA ASP A 57 2.38 10.26 -14.08
C ASP A 57 0.86 10.28 -14.34
N ASP A 58 0.19 9.13 -14.22
CA ASP A 58 -1.27 8.99 -14.39
C ASP A 58 -2.04 9.82 -13.35
N MET A 59 -1.49 9.96 -12.14
CA MET A 59 -2.03 10.82 -11.08
C MET A 59 -1.59 12.29 -11.17
N ALA A 60 -0.77 12.66 -12.17
CA ALA A 60 -0.17 13.98 -12.31
C ALA A 60 0.60 14.45 -11.05
N LEU A 61 1.32 13.53 -10.41
CA LEU A 61 2.17 13.78 -9.25
C LEU A 61 3.64 13.62 -9.62
N GLU A 62 4.51 14.44 -9.02
CA GLU A 62 5.95 14.18 -9.08
C GLU A 62 6.25 12.80 -8.45
N LYS A 63 7.09 12.00 -9.11
CA LYS A 63 7.45 10.64 -8.66
C LYS A 63 7.88 10.60 -7.20
N GLU A 64 8.69 11.56 -6.76
CA GLU A 64 9.17 11.66 -5.38
C GLU A 64 8.01 11.86 -4.39
N LYS A 65 7.05 12.72 -4.73
CA LYS A 65 5.84 12.96 -3.92
C LYS A 65 4.97 11.70 -3.86
N TYR A 66 4.83 11.00 -4.98
CA TYR A 66 4.09 9.74 -5.03
C TYR A 66 4.74 8.65 -4.15
N VAL A 67 6.08 8.52 -4.22
CA VAL A 67 6.84 7.59 -3.37
C VAL A 67 6.72 7.93 -1.88
N ASP A 68 6.67 9.22 -1.52
CA ASP A 68 6.42 9.63 -0.14
C ASP A 68 5.01 9.24 0.34
N GLU A 69 3.99 9.32 -0.51
CA GLU A 69 2.65 8.83 -0.18
C GLU A 69 2.61 7.30 -0.04
N LEU A 70 3.28 6.55 -0.91
CA LEU A 70 3.45 5.10 -0.77
C LEU A 70 4.12 4.76 0.57
N ARG A 71 5.13 5.52 0.99
CA ARG A 71 5.82 5.32 2.27
C ARG A 71 4.88 5.58 3.45
N LYS A 72 4.06 6.63 3.40
CA LYS A 72 3.09 6.95 4.45
C LYS A 72 2.01 5.86 4.57
N ALA A 73 1.46 5.41 3.44
CA ALA A 73 0.40 4.41 3.41
C ALA A 73 0.91 3.03 3.81
N LEU A 74 1.96 2.53 3.15
CA LEU A 74 2.34 1.11 3.23
C LEU A 74 3.34 0.81 4.37
N ILE A 75 4.19 1.78 4.74
CA ILE A 75 5.29 1.55 5.71
C ILE A 75 4.97 2.17 7.06
N SER A 76 4.55 3.44 7.07
CA SER A 76 4.35 4.19 8.31
C SER A 76 3.03 3.86 9.01
N GLY A 77 2.17 3.03 8.41
CA GLY A 77 0.86 2.70 8.98
C GLY A 77 -0.09 3.90 9.05
N GLY A 78 0.08 4.87 8.14
CA GLY A 78 -0.95 5.85 7.82
C GLY A 78 -1.39 6.78 8.95
N GLY A 79 -0.51 7.64 9.47
CA GLY A 79 -0.92 8.86 10.20
C GLY A 79 -1.99 8.66 11.30
N PRO A 80 -2.85 9.65 11.61
CA PRO A 80 -4.02 9.42 12.46
C PRO A 80 -4.96 8.39 11.78
N ALA A 81 -5.67 7.61 12.60
CA ALA A 81 -6.30 6.31 12.33
C ALA A 81 -7.18 6.14 11.06
N ASP A 82 -7.38 7.16 10.24
CA ASP A 82 -8.25 7.14 9.05
C ASP A 82 -7.61 7.77 7.82
N ALA A 83 -6.28 8.00 7.78
CA ALA A 83 -5.68 8.69 6.64
C ALA A 83 -5.72 7.87 5.33
N TYR A 84 -5.71 6.54 5.44
CA TYR A 84 -5.73 5.63 4.28
C TYR A 84 -6.70 4.46 4.51
N LYS A 85 -7.46 4.10 3.48
CA LYS A 85 -8.30 2.90 3.43
C LYS A 85 -7.66 1.87 2.52
N PHE A 86 -7.72 0.60 2.90
CA PHE A 86 -7.20 -0.52 2.12
C PHE A 86 -8.36 -1.42 1.69
N ASP A 87 -8.34 -1.86 0.45
CA ASP A 87 -9.30 -2.82 -0.08
C ASP A 87 -8.58 -3.98 -0.79
N PHE A 88 -9.18 -5.15 -0.73
CA PHE A 88 -8.67 -6.35 -1.38
C PHE A 88 -9.83 -7.26 -1.78
N SER A 89 -9.83 -7.65 -3.07
CA SER A 89 -10.69 -8.72 -3.58
C SER A 89 -9.90 -10.00 -3.75
N ARG A 90 -10.25 -11.04 -2.99
CA ARG A 90 -9.66 -12.38 -3.10
C ARG A 90 -9.91 -13.01 -4.48
N GLU A 91 -11.02 -12.66 -5.13
CA GLU A 91 -11.45 -13.23 -6.41
C GLU A 91 -10.62 -12.69 -7.59
N SER A 92 -10.40 -11.37 -7.63
CA SER A 92 -9.60 -10.73 -8.68
C SER A 92 -8.13 -10.57 -8.30
N CYS A 93 -7.77 -10.87 -7.05
CA CYS A 93 -6.45 -10.58 -6.46
C CYS A 93 -6.04 -9.11 -6.62
N ASN A 94 -7.02 -8.20 -6.66
CA ASN A 94 -6.79 -6.77 -6.75
C ASN A 94 -6.68 -6.18 -5.34
N PHE A 95 -5.54 -5.57 -5.05
CA PHE A 95 -5.29 -4.78 -3.85
C PHE A 95 -5.22 -3.31 -4.23
N SER A 96 -5.93 -2.46 -3.49
CA SER A 96 -5.91 -1.02 -3.68
C SER A 96 -5.88 -0.31 -2.32
N PHE A 97 -5.47 0.95 -2.34
CA PHE A 97 -5.60 1.82 -1.19
C PHE A 97 -5.95 3.23 -1.64
N GLU A 98 -6.71 3.94 -0.82
CA GLU A 98 -7.14 5.30 -1.08
C GLU A 98 -6.76 6.19 0.09
N LYS A 99 -6.37 7.42 -0.21
CA LYS A 99 -6.14 8.45 0.81
C LYS A 99 -7.46 9.14 1.12
N ASN A 100 -7.90 9.12 2.37
CA ASN A 100 -9.04 9.94 2.79
C ASN A 100 -8.60 11.40 2.84
N LEU A 101 -9.15 12.20 1.92
CA LEU A 101 -9.07 13.65 2.03
C LEU A 101 -10.12 14.07 3.05
N LYS A 102 -9.72 14.88 4.04
CA LYS A 102 -10.71 15.52 4.92
C LYS A 102 -11.62 16.36 4.03
N ASP A 103 -12.94 16.19 4.17
CA ASP A 103 -13.90 17.09 3.56
C ASP A 103 -13.53 18.52 3.94
N VAL A 104 -13.23 19.33 2.93
CA VAL A 104 -13.13 20.77 3.11
C VAL A 104 -14.56 21.26 3.24
N SER A 105 -14.97 21.59 4.47
CA SER A 105 -16.22 22.32 4.73
C SER A 105 -16.13 23.75 4.19
#